data_AF-A0A4U7F4J3-F1
#
_entry.id   AF-A0A4U7F4J3-F1
#
_cell.length_a   1.000
_cell.length_b   1.000
_cell.length_c   1.000
_cell.angle_alpha   90.00
_cell.angle_beta   90.00
_cell.angle_gamma   90.00
#
_symmetry.space_group_name_H-M   'P 1'
#
loop_
_entity.id
_entity.type
_entity.pdbx_description
1 polymer ?
#
loop_
_entity_poly.entity_id
_entity_poly.type
_entity_poly.pdbx_seq_one_letter_code
_entity_poly.pdbx_strand_id
1 'polypeptide(L)'
;MSRAVAFIRKSQGGDDDVSLSIQREEVPELADSLADEVATVDLGVHTGFSIHMKDADDERIDSQPEVRQLLDDLRAGEYDHLVAYDDTRLARDQFYWEIKRAAIVGSAEIAFVQEPPDDELTFRVQRAVESDVKRREIEKSQAALAAREERGDDQGRPPFGLRYDDDGRRWVADRDSGEFATALEVIRLREKGESWRSVAESAGVPRSTARSVHERRERYLSEAETAI
;
A
#
# COMPACT_ATOMS: atom_id res chain seq x y z
N MET A 1 29.79 25.62 5.87
CA MET A 1 29.67 24.29 5.27
C MET A 1 28.19 24.10 5.12
N SER A 2 27.70 24.10 3.88
CA SER A 2 26.27 24.01 3.63
C SER A 2 25.80 22.57 3.81
N ARG A 3 24.57 22.40 4.29
CA ARG A 3 23.99 21.08 4.58
C ARG A 3 22.67 20.93 3.84
N ALA A 4 22.48 19.81 3.16
CA ALA A 4 21.23 19.44 2.53
C ALA A 4 20.63 18.20 3.19
N VAL A 5 19.32 18.06 3.07
CA VAL A 5 18.61 16.82 3.41
C VAL A 5 17.84 16.31 2.21
N ALA A 6 18.18 15.10 1.76
CA ALA A 6 17.49 14.37 0.71
C ALA A 6 16.27 13.65 1.30
N PHE A 7 15.08 13.92 0.77
CA PHE A 7 13.81 13.34 1.21
C PHE A 7 13.25 12.40 0.14
N ILE A 8 13.11 11.12 0.50
CA ILE A 8 12.69 10.06 -0.40
C ILE A 8 11.42 9.39 0.16
N ARG A 9 10.38 9.30 -0.68
CA ARG A 9 9.12 8.65 -0.31
C ARG A 9 8.30 8.21 -1.52
N LYS A 10 7.78 6.99 -1.48
CA LYS A 10 6.74 6.53 -2.42
C LYS A 10 5.41 6.34 -1.70
N SER A 11 4.32 6.80 -2.32
CA SER A 11 2.98 6.75 -1.72
C SER A 11 2.36 5.35 -1.58
N GLN A 12 2.65 4.46 -2.52
CA GLN A 12 2.08 3.12 -2.66
C GLN A 12 3.05 2.30 -3.51
N GLY A 13 3.14 0.99 -3.32
CA GLY A 13 3.99 0.10 -4.12
C GLY A 13 4.86 -0.81 -3.25
N GLY A 14 5.84 -1.45 -3.86
CA GLY A 14 6.90 -2.19 -3.16
C GLY A 14 8.20 -1.38 -3.09
N ASP A 15 9.07 -1.71 -2.15
CA ASP A 15 10.39 -1.07 -2.03
C ASP A 15 11.30 -1.33 -3.25
N ASP A 16 11.04 -2.41 -3.98
CA ASP A 16 11.76 -2.79 -5.21
C ASP A 16 11.22 -2.09 -6.47
N ASP A 17 10.29 -1.15 -6.32
CA ASP A 17 9.75 -0.42 -7.47
C ASP A 17 10.80 0.51 -8.10
N VAL A 18 10.89 0.47 -9.43
CA VAL A 18 11.79 1.30 -10.25
C VAL A 18 11.67 2.80 -9.91
N SER A 19 10.48 3.27 -9.58
CA SER A 19 10.27 4.67 -9.22
C SER A 19 10.92 5.07 -7.88
N LEU A 20 11.11 4.13 -6.95
CA LEU A 20 11.78 4.40 -5.67
C LEU A 20 13.30 4.32 -5.83
N SER A 21 13.79 3.38 -6.66
CA SER A 21 15.21 3.33 -7.00
C SER A 21 15.69 4.60 -7.70
N ILE A 22 14.90 5.14 -8.65
CA ILE A 22 15.21 6.42 -9.31
C ILE A 22 15.32 7.56 -8.27
N GLN A 23 14.40 7.64 -7.31
CA GLN A 23 14.48 8.67 -6.26
C GLN A 23 15.72 8.53 -5.37
N ARG A 24 16.11 7.29 -5.03
CA ARG A 24 17.31 7.00 -4.23
C ARG A 24 18.62 7.35 -4.94
N GLU A 25 18.58 7.52 -6.27
CA GLU A 25 19.71 7.95 -7.08
C GLU A 25 19.68 9.46 -7.31
N GLU A 26 18.59 9.99 -7.88
CA GLU A 26 18.53 11.38 -8.36
C GLU A 26 18.39 12.42 -7.23
N VAL A 27 17.71 12.08 -6.12
CA VAL A 27 17.51 13.04 -5.02
C VAL A 27 18.81 13.32 -4.26
N PRO A 28 19.60 12.30 -3.85
CA PRO A 28 20.91 12.54 -3.28
C PRO A 28 21.87 13.24 -4.25
N GLU A 29 21.84 12.90 -5.54
CA GLU A 29 22.70 13.55 -6.55
C GLU A 29 22.43 15.07 -6.63
N LEU A 30 21.15 15.47 -6.64
CA LEU A 30 20.79 16.88 -6.58
C LEU A 30 21.22 17.52 -5.25
N ALA A 31 21.04 16.83 -4.12
CA ALA A 31 21.47 17.34 -2.81
C ALA A 31 23.00 17.54 -2.71
N ASP A 32 23.79 16.60 -3.23
CA ASP A 32 25.25 16.68 -3.29
C ASP A 32 25.71 17.84 -4.19
N SER A 33 24.92 18.22 -5.19
CA SER A 33 25.22 19.38 -6.04
C SER A 33 24.95 20.73 -5.35
N LEU A 34 24.12 20.75 -4.30
CA LEU A 34 23.67 21.95 -3.61
C LEU A 34 24.40 22.20 -2.29
N ALA A 35 24.92 21.15 -1.64
CA ALA A 35 25.52 21.24 -0.32
C ALA A 35 26.80 20.42 -0.14
N ASP A 36 27.61 20.83 0.83
CA ASP A 36 28.86 20.13 1.18
C ASP A 36 28.59 18.82 1.94
N GLU A 37 27.51 18.77 2.72
CA GLU A 37 27.08 17.59 3.47
C GLU A 37 25.63 17.26 3.17
N VAL A 38 25.33 15.96 2.98
CA VAL A 38 23.98 15.47 2.71
C VAL A 38 23.55 14.47 3.78
N ALA A 39 22.43 14.77 4.42
CA ALA A 39 21.67 13.80 5.22
C ALA A 39 20.53 13.21 4.38
N THR A 40 20.05 12.01 4.75
CA THR A 40 18.96 11.35 4.01
C THR A 40 17.83 10.95 4.96
N VAL A 41 16.61 11.34 4.59
CA VAL A 41 15.35 10.86 5.15
C VAL A 41 14.67 10.01 4.07
N ASP A 42 14.86 8.69 4.15
CA ASP A 42 14.22 7.72 3.26
C ASP A 42 13.11 6.97 3.99
N LEU A 43 11.87 7.30 3.67
CA LEU A 43 10.68 6.67 4.25
C LEU A 43 10.24 5.42 3.47
N GLY A 44 10.92 5.07 2.37
CA GLY A 44 10.52 3.98 1.49
C GLY A 44 9.09 4.13 0.98
N VAL A 45 8.30 3.07 1.11
CA VAL A 45 6.85 3.12 0.87
C VAL A 45 6.12 3.62 2.12
N HIS A 46 5.70 4.89 2.07
CA HIS A 46 4.92 5.51 3.14
C HIS A 46 3.87 6.46 2.58
N THR A 47 2.69 6.55 3.20
CA THR A 47 1.66 7.50 2.75
C THR A 47 2.15 8.96 2.81
N GLY A 48 1.65 9.78 1.89
CA GLY A 48 1.91 11.23 1.85
C GLY A 48 0.82 12.06 2.49
N PHE A 49 -0.16 11.41 3.12
CA PHE A 49 -1.32 12.06 3.73
C PHE A 49 -1.13 12.22 5.24
N SER A 50 -1.60 13.35 5.75
CA SER A 50 -1.54 13.78 7.14
C SER A 50 -2.90 13.69 7.81
N ILE A 51 -3.01 14.23 9.04
CA ILE A 51 -4.28 14.36 9.77
C ILE A 51 -5.36 15.13 8.97
N HIS A 52 -4.97 15.90 7.95
CA HIS A 52 -5.93 16.61 7.09
C HIS A 52 -6.75 15.68 6.18
N MET A 53 -6.29 14.46 5.93
CA MET A 53 -6.92 13.49 5.03
C MET A 53 -7.15 12.12 5.67
N LYS A 54 -6.47 11.80 6.76
CA LYS A 54 -6.52 10.52 7.44
C LYS A 54 -6.81 10.69 8.92
N ASP A 55 -7.47 9.70 9.51
CA ASP A 55 -7.84 9.71 10.92
C ASP A 55 -6.63 9.56 11.86
N ALA A 56 -6.84 9.85 13.13
CA ALA A 56 -5.82 9.82 14.19
C ALA A 56 -5.19 8.42 14.40
N ASP A 57 -5.90 7.35 14.02
CA ASP A 57 -5.45 5.96 14.19
C ASP A 57 -4.81 5.37 12.92
N ASP A 58 -4.91 6.07 11.79
CA ASP A 58 -4.32 5.66 10.52
C ASP A 58 -2.80 5.94 10.48
N GLU A 59 -2.08 5.23 9.59
CA GLU A 59 -0.72 5.60 9.22
C GLU A 59 -0.73 6.97 8.51
N ARG A 60 0.11 7.92 8.97
CA ARG A 60 0.16 9.30 8.44
C ARG A 60 1.57 9.87 8.41
N ILE A 61 1.85 10.75 7.44
CA ILE A 61 3.18 11.36 7.26
C ILE A 61 3.60 12.28 8.41
N ASP A 62 2.65 13.01 8.99
CA ASP A 62 2.83 13.92 10.13
C ASP A 62 3.00 13.17 11.47
N SER A 63 2.77 11.85 11.46
CA SER A 63 3.01 10.97 12.60
C SER A 63 4.40 10.33 12.59
N GLN A 64 5.09 10.32 11.45
CA GLN A 64 6.40 9.67 11.31
C GLN A 64 7.48 10.39 12.11
N PRO A 65 8.24 9.69 12.98
CA PRO A 65 9.29 10.30 13.79
C PRO A 65 10.35 11.05 12.98
N GLU A 66 10.79 10.48 11.86
CA GLU A 66 11.80 11.06 10.97
C GLU A 66 11.30 12.35 10.33
N VAL A 67 10.02 12.43 9.99
CA VAL A 67 9.39 13.65 9.45
C VAL A 67 9.26 14.72 10.53
N ARG A 68 8.92 14.33 11.76
CA ARG A 68 8.86 15.27 12.89
C ARG A 68 10.23 15.84 13.22
N GLN A 69 11.25 14.97 13.25
CA GLN A 69 12.63 15.40 13.45
C GLN A 69 13.08 16.33 12.33
N LEU A 70 12.80 15.99 11.07
CA LEU A 70 13.08 16.85 9.92
C LEU A 70 12.43 18.23 10.06
N LEU A 71 11.18 18.32 10.51
CA LEU A 71 10.51 19.61 10.73
C LEU A 71 11.23 20.44 11.80
N ASP A 72 11.71 19.82 12.87
CA ASP A 72 12.40 20.51 13.94
C ASP A 72 13.81 20.94 13.50
N ASP A 73 14.54 20.08 12.77
CA ASP A 73 15.85 20.40 12.19
C ASP A 73 15.75 21.54 11.17
N LEU A 74 14.74 21.50 10.30
CA LEU A 74 14.46 22.59 9.36
C LEU A 74 14.16 23.88 10.11
N ARG A 75 13.36 23.88 11.17
CA ARG A 75 13.06 25.10 11.95
C ARG A 75 14.29 25.62 12.68
N ALA A 76 15.19 24.74 13.10
CA ALA A 76 16.44 25.10 13.76
C ALA A 76 17.48 25.67 12.78
N GLY A 77 17.26 25.54 11.46
CA GLY A 77 18.21 25.96 10.43
C GLY A 77 19.40 25.01 10.32
N GLU A 78 19.21 23.73 10.63
CA GLU A 78 20.26 22.70 10.52
C GLU A 78 20.62 22.37 9.06
N TYR A 79 19.71 22.67 8.13
CA TYR A 79 19.85 22.44 6.69
C TYR A 79 19.61 23.74 5.93
N ASP A 80 20.43 23.98 4.91
CA ASP A 80 20.27 25.05 3.92
C ASP A 80 19.35 24.61 2.77
N HIS A 81 19.26 23.30 2.50
CA HIS A 81 18.45 22.75 1.42
C HIS A 81 17.63 21.53 1.86
N LEU A 82 16.35 21.50 1.48
CA LEU A 82 15.50 20.30 1.49
C LEU A 82 15.27 19.86 0.05
N VAL A 83 15.73 18.67 -0.29
CA VAL A 83 15.69 18.17 -1.67
C VAL A 83 14.74 16.98 -1.74
N ALA A 84 13.82 16.99 -2.71
CA ALA A 84 12.92 15.87 -2.96
C ALA A 84 12.77 15.64 -4.46
N TYR A 85 12.19 14.49 -4.85
CA TYR A 85 11.99 14.22 -6.27
C TYR A 85 10.96 15.16 -6.89
N ASP A 86 9.81 15.28 -6.25
CA ASP A 86 8.72 16.18 -6.59
C ASP A 86 8.05 16.65 -5.28
N ASP A 87 7.20 17.65 -5.37
CA ASP A 87 6.48 18.22 -4.24
C ASP A 87 5.52 17.21 -3.57
N THR A 88 5.01 16.24 -4.33
CA THR A 88 4.12 15.19 -3.81
C THR A 88 4.86 14.27 -2.86
N ARG A 89 6.19 14.12 -2.97
CA ARG A 89 7.01 13.34 -2.03
C ARG A 89 6.98 13.90 -0.63
N LEU A 90 7.03 15.21 -0.48
CA LEU A 90 7.01 15.85 0.83
C LEU A 90 5.66 15.69 1.53
N ALA A 91 4.56 15.90 0.83
CA ALA A 91 3.20 15.59 1.28
C ALA A 91 2.23 15.66 0.10
N ARG A 92 1.02 15.10 0.23
CA ARG A 92 -0.03 15.16 -0.80
C ARG A 92 -1.18 16.09 -0.47
N ASP A 93 -1.18 16.64 0.74
CA ASP A 93 -2.24 17.50 1.26
C ASP A 93 -1.68 18.78 1.88
N GLN A 94 -2.47 19.44 2.73
CA GLN A 94 -2.12 20.73 3.32
C GLN A 94 -0.87 20.67 4.20
N PHE A 95 -0.43 19.49 4.64
CA PHE A 95 0.78 19.34 5.43
C PHE A 95 2.05 19.77 4.68
N TYR A 96 2.03 19.80 3.34
CA TYR A 96 3.10 20.40 2.54
C TYR A 96 3.42 21.84 2.99
N TRP A 97 2.40 22.61 3.37
CA TRP A 97 2.59 23.99 3.84
C TRP A 97 3.29 24.08 5.19
N GLU A 98 3.15 23.05 6.04
CA GLU A 98 3.88 22.99 7.30
C GLU A 98 5.37 22.73 7.07
N ILE A 99 5.72 21.83 6.15
CA ILE A 99 7.10 21.58 5.72
C ILE A 99 7.69 22.86 5.10
N LYS A 100 6.96 23.50 4.17
CA LYS A 100 7.39 24.76 3.55
C LYS A 100 7.60 25.86 4.58
N ARG A 101 6.71 25.98 5.57
CA ARG A 101 6.86 26.93 6.67
C ARG A 101 8.09 26.63 7.52
N ALA A 102 8.35 25.36 7.84
CA ALA A 102 9.53 24.96 8.60
C ALA A 102 10.83 25.35 7.87
N ALA A 103 10.91 25.05 6.57
CA ALA A 103 12.03 25.43 5.72
C ALA A 103 12.23 26.96 5.71
N ILE A 104 11.17 27.75 5.50
CA ILE A 104 11.25 29.22 5.53
C ILE A 104 11.76 29.74 6.88
N VAL A 105 11.30 29.16 8.00
CA VAL A 105 11.71 29.57 9.34
C VAL A 105 13.21 29.36 9.57
N GLY A 106 13.77 28.23 9.12
CA GLY A 106 15.20 27.98 9.18
C GLY A 106 16.01 28.52 8.02
N SER A 107 15.40 29.27 7.09
CA SER A 107 16.04 29.77 5.87
C SER A 107 16.57 28.67 4.93
N ALA A 108 15.92 27.50 4.93
CA ALA A 108 16.20 26.42 3.98
C ALA A 108 15.43 26.62 2.66
N GLU A 109 16.08 26.37 1.53
CA GLU A 109 15.46 26.32 0.21
C GLU A 109 14.96 24.91 -0.11
N ILE A 110 13.78 24.81 -0.73
CA ILE A 110 13.25 23.52 -1.19
C ILE A 110 13.57 23.37 -2.68
N ALA A 111 14.31 22.33 -3.03
CA ALA A 111 14.66 22.00 -4.41
C ALA A 111 14.02 20.69 -4.85
N PHE A 112 13.66 20.60 -6.14
CA PHE A 112 13.05 19.41 -6.71
C PHE A 112 13.83 18.89 -7.91
N VAL A 113 13.93 17.56 -8.03
CA VAL A 113 14.45 16.93 -9.26
C VAL A 113 13.50 17.20 -10.43
N GLN A 114 12.20 17.09 -10.18
CA GLN A 114 11.13 17.47 -11.09
C GLN A 114 10.42 18.71 -10.55
N GLU A 115 10.70 19.85 -11.17
CA GLU A 115 10.12 21.13 -10.76
C GLU A 115 8.59 21.13 -10.83
N PRO A 116 7.90 21.52 -9.74
CA PRO A 116 6.46 21.77 -9.77
C PRO A 116 6.16 23.01 -10.61
N PRO A 117 4.90 23.23 -11.03
CA PRO A 117 4.52 24.43 -11.76
C PRO A 117 4.84 25.71 -10.96
N ASP A 118 5.45 26.71 -11.61
CA ASP A 118 5.90 27.97 -10.99
C ASP A 118 4.79 28.81 -10.35
N ASP A 119 3.54 28.67 -10.81
CA ASP A 119 2.41 29.49 -10.37
C ASP A 119 1.74 28.93 -9.10
N GLU A 120 1.86 29.66 -7.97
CA GLU A 120 1.33 29.25 -6.66
C GLU A 120 -0.18 28.95 -6.67
N LEU A 121 -0.96 29.66 -7.49
CA LEU A 121 -2.39 29.40 -7.64
C LEU A 121 -2.64 28.08 -8.38
N THR A 122 -1.93 27.86 -9.48
CA THR A 122 -1.97 26.62 -10.26
C THR A 122 -1.57 25.43 -9.39
N PHE A 123 -0.50 25.57 -8.61
CA PHE A 123 -0.06 24.58 -7.64
C PHE A 123 -1.15 24.22 -6.62
N ARG A 124 -1.82 25.21 -6.02
CA ARG A 124 -2.93 25.01 -5.08
C ARG A 124 -4.13 24.32 -5.72
N VAL A 125 -4.50 24.73 -6.93
CA VAL A 125 -5.63 24.15 -7.67
C VAL A 125 -5.35 22.70 -8.03
N GLN A 126 -4.17 22.41 -8.60
CA GLN A 126 -3.76 21.06 -8.96
C GLN A 126 -3.77 20.14 -7.73
N ARG A 127 -3.22 20.60 -6.59
CA ARG A 127 -3.25 19.86 -5.33
C ARG A 127 -4.66 19.55 -4.83
N ALA A 128 -5.56 20.54 -4.87
CA ALA A 128 -6.94 20.35 -4.44
C ALA A 128 -7.65 19.32 -5.33
N VAL A 129 -7.43 19.37 -6.64
CA VAL A 129 -7.98 18.41 -7.60
C VAL A 129 -7.41 17.01 -7.39
N GLU A 130 -6.09 16.86 -7.30
CA GLU A 130 -5.45 15.55 -7.08
C GLU A 130 -5.89 14.91 -5.77
N SER A 131 -6.01 15.72 -4.72
CA SER A 131 -6.51 15.27 -3.40
C SER A 131 -7.95 14.78 -3.48
N ASP A 132 -8.81 15.53 -4.18
CA ASP A 132 -10.23 15.17 -4.37
C ASP A 132 -10.41 13.93 -5.26
N VAL A 133 -9.64 13.80 -6.34
CA VAL A 133 -9.63 12.59 -7.19
C VAL A 133 -9.22 11.36 -6.37
N LYS A 134 -8.10 11.46 -5.63
CA LYS A 134 -7.63 10.37 -4.76
C LYS A 134 -8.67 9.98 -3.71
N ARG A 135 -9.32 10.98 -3.09
CA ARG A 135 -10.36 10.74 -2.10
C ARG A 135 -11.54 9.99 -2.71
N ARG A 136 -12.04 10.42 -3.87
CA ARG A 136 -13.13 9.74 -4.58
C ARG A 136 -12.77 8.32 -4.98
N GLU A 137 -11.53 8.06 -5.40
CA GLU A 137 -11.05 6.70 -5.68
C GLU A 137 -11.11 5.81 -4.43
N ILE A 138 -10.68 6.32 -3.27
CA ILE A 138 -10.70 5.61 -1.99
C ILE A 138 -12.15 5.36 -1.56
N GLU A 139 -13.00 6.39 -1.55
CA GLU A 139 -14.42 6.29 -1.19
C GLU A 139 -15.15 5.29 -2.10
N LYS A 140 -14.91 5.34 -3.41
CA LYS A 140 -15.49 4.40 -4.37
C LYS A 140 -15.02 2.97 -4.12
N SER A 141 -13.75 2.79 -3.79
CA SER A 141 -13.17 1.47 -3.48
C SER A 141 -13.76 0.91 -2.19
N GLN A 142 -13.87 1.73 -1.14
CA GLN A 142 -14.52 1.35 0.12
C GLN A 142 -16.01 1.05 -0.07
N ALA A 143 -16.74 1.87 -0.82
CA ALA A 143 -18.14 1.63 -1.14
C ALA A 143 -18.32 0.34 -1.97
N ALA A 144 -17.41 0.04 -2.88
CA ALA A 144 -17.44 -1.22 -3.63
C ALA A 144 -17.19 -2.44 -2.73
N LEU A 145 -16.27 -2.33 -1.76
CA LEU A 145 -16.04 -3.38 -0.76
C LEU A 145 -17.25 -3.55 0.16
N ALA A 146 -17.80 -2.47 0.71
CA ALA A 146 -18.99 -2.49 1.57
C ALA A 146 -20.21 -3.05 0.83
N ALA A 147 -20.44 -2.66 -0.42
CA ALA A 147 -21.54 -3.18 -1.23
C ALA A 147 -21.38 -4.67 -1.57
N ARG A 148 -20.14 -5.17 -1.65
CA ARG A 148 -19.87 -6.61 -1.81
C ARG A 148 -20.09 -7.37 -0.50
N GLU A 149 -19.68 -6.79 0.63
CA GLU A 149 -19.93 -7.35 1.96
C GLU A 149 -21.43 -7.43 2.28
N GLU A 150 -22.18 -6.37 2.01
CA GLU A 150 -23.64 -6.32 2.24
C GLU A 150 -24.41 -7.35 1.38
N ARG A 151 -23.91 -7.63 0.16
CA ARG A 151 -24.47 -8.67 -0.71
C ARG A 151 -24.02 -10.09 -0.35
N GLY A 152 -23.06 -10.24 0.56
CA GLY A 152 -22.46 -11.53 0.89
C GLY A 152 -21.59 -12.11 -0.22
N ASP A 153 -21.01 -11.26 -1.08
CA ASP A 153 -20.08 -11.68 -2.13
C ASP A 153 -18.77 -12.21 -1.49
N ASP A 154 -18.26 -13.33 -2.00
CA ASP A 154 -17.01 -13.93 -1.52
C ASP A 154 -15.82 -13.00 -1.84
N GLN A 155 -14.88 -12.85 -0.90
CA GLN A 155 -13.76 -11.90 -0.99
C GLN A 155 -12.40 -12.58 -1.12
N GLY A 156 -11.52 -12.00 -1.93
CA GLY A 156 -10.12 -12.41 -2.05
C GLY A 156 -9.88 -13.52 -3.07
N ARG A 157 -8.76 -14.23 -2.95
CA ARG A 157 -8.41 -15.33 -3.85
C ARG A 157 -9.27 -16.56 -3.53
N PRO A 158 -9.91 -17.19 -4.53
CA PRO A 158 -10.65 -18.44 -4.31
C PRO A 158 -9.77 -19.51 -3.65
N PRO A 159 -10.29 -20.23 -2.63
CA PRO A 159 -9.62 -21.37 -2.04
C PRO A 159 -9.37 -22.50 -3.05
N PHE A 160 -8.46 -23.41 -2.72
CA PHE A 160 -8.09 -24.55 -3.58
C PHE A 160 -9.31 -25.37 -4.04
N GLY A 161 -9.44 -25.64 -5.33
CA GLY A 161 -10.61 -26.32 -5.89
C GLY A 161 -11.89 -25.48 -5.96
N LEU A 162 -11.85 -24.19 -5.64
CA LEU A 162 -12.94 -23.24 -5.88
C LEU A 162 -12.49 -22.19 -6.91
N ARG A 163 -13.45 -21.64 -7.64
CA ARG A 163 -13.26 -20.51 -8.56
C ARG A 163 -14.40 -19.52 -8.42
N TYR A 164 -14.25 -18.31 -8.93
CA TYR A 164 -15.40 -17.41 -9.01
C TYR A 164 -16.43 -17.94 -10.02
N ASP A 165 -17.72 -17.69 -9.74
CA ASP A 165 -18.79 -17.81 -10.71
C ASP A 165 -18.61 -16.81 -11.87
N ASP A 166 -19.40 -16.96 -12.92
CA ASP A 166 -19.29 -16.12 -14.13
C ASP A 166 -19.52 -14.62 -13.83
N ASP A 167 -20.27 -14.33 -12.76
CA ASP A 167 -20.52 -12.97 -12.28
C ASP A 167 -19.38 -12.41 -11.41
N GLY A 168 -18.40 -13.22 -11.04
CA GLY A 168 -17.25 -12.81 -10.22
C GLY A 168 -17.59 -12.54 -8.76
N ARG A 169 -18.69 -13.11 -8.25
CA ARG A 169 -19.28 -12.76 -6.94
C ARG A 169 -19.14 -13.85 -5.90
N ARG A 170 -19.28 -15.11 -6.30
CA ARG A 170 -19.26 -16.25 -5.37
C ARG A 170 -18.24 -17.28 -5.77
N TRP A 171 -17.67 -17.93 -4.78
CA TRP A 171 -16.85 -19.12 -4.99
C TRP A 171 -17.75 -20.31 -5.28
N VAL A 172 -17.58 -20.89 -6.45
CA VAL A 172 -18.22 -22.12 -6.90
C VAL A 172 -17.18 -23.20 -7.11
N ALA A 173 -17.62 -24.45 -7.13
CA ALA A 173 -16.75 -25.59 -7.41
C ALA A 173 -16.00 -25.44 -8.75
N ASP A 174 -14.67 -25.61 -8.72
CA ASP A 174 -13.89 -25.75 -9.94
C ASP A 174 -13.99 -27.19 -10.46
N ARG A 175 -14.85 -27.37 -11.47
CA ARG A 175 -15.15 -28.67 -12.06
C ARG A 175 -14.18 -29.05 -13.18
N ASP A 176 -13.39 -28.10 -13.68
CA ASP A 176 -12.57 -28.30 -14.87
C ASP A 176 -11.15 -28.79 -14.50
N SER A 177 -10.60 -28.34 -13.39
CA SER A 177 -9.23 -28.69 -12.95
C SER A 177 -9.13 -30.04 -12.24
N GLY A 178 -10.24 -30.58 -11.74
CA GLY A 178 -10.25 -31.74 -10.84
C GLY A 178 -9.83 -31.43 -9.40
N GLU A 179 -9.41 -30.20 -9.10
CA GLU A 179 -8.98 -29.79 -7.75
C GLU A 179 -10.13 -29.83 -6.73
N PHE A 180 -11.37 -29.54 -7.15
CA PHE A 180 -12.54 -29.67 -6.27
C PHE A 180 -12.78 -31.12 -5.82
N ALA A 181 -12.60 -32.09 -6.73
CA ALA A 181 -12.70 -33.50 -6.39
C ALA A 181 -11.61 -33.91 -5.38
N THR A 182 -10.39 -33.41 -5.57
CA THR A 182 -9.29 -33.57 -4.61
C THR A 182 -9.62 -32.95 -3.25
N ALA A 183 -10.26 -31.78 -3.21
CA ALA A 183 -10.69 -31.15 -1.97
C ALA A 183 -11.74 -31.99 -1.21
N LEU A 184 -12.72 -32.56 -1.92
CA LEU A 184 -13.69 -33.49 -1.32
C LEU A 184 -13.03 -34.77 -0.80
N GLU A 185 -12.02 -35.29 -1.52
CA GLU A 185 -11.26 -36.45 -1.07
C GLU A 185 -10.47 -36.18 0.20
N VAL A 186 -9.85 -34.98 0.32
CA VAL A 186 -9.20 -34.53 1.56
C VAL A 186 -10.18 -34.56 2.74
N ILE A 187 -11.39 -34.02 2.56
CA ILE A 187 -12.43 -33.99 3.61
C ILE A 187 -12.81 -35.42 4.00
N ARG A 188 -13.09 -36.28 3.01
CA ARG A 188 -13.47 -37.68 3.23
C ARG A 188 -12.40 -38.47 3.99
N LEU A 189 -11.13 -38.37 3.59
CA LEU A 189 -10.01 -39.03 4.27
C LEU A 189 -9.88 -38.54 5.71
N ARG A 190 -10.09 -37.24 5.93
CA ARG A 190 -10.01 -36.66 7.27
C ARG A 190 -11.15 -37.11 8.18
N GLU A 191 -12.38 -37.20 7.67
CA GLU A 191 -13.54 -37.71 8.41
C GLU A 191 -13.40 -39.19 8.78
N LYS A 192 -12.69 -39.97 7.96
CA LYS A 192 -12.29 -41.35 8.29
C LYS A 192 -11.23 -41.47 9.38
N GLY A 193 -10.75 -40.34 9.91
CA GLY A 193 -9.76 -40.28 10.98
C GLY A 193 -8.31 -40.35 10.51
N GLU A 194 -8.04 -40.22 9.21
CA GLU A 194 -6.66 -40.27 8.72
C GLU A 194 -5.82 -39.10 9.23
N SER A 195 -4.52 -39.36 9.43
CA SER A 195 -3.57 -38.33 9.83
C SER A 195 -3.33 -37.34 8.69
N TRP A 196 -3.04 -36.07 9.01
CA TRP A 196 -2.72 -35.06 8.00
C TRP A 196 -1.54 -35.43 7.10
N ARG A 197 -0.63 -36.30 7.56
CA ARG A 197 0.46 -36.82 6.74
C ARG A 197 -0.08 -37.78 5.68
N SER A 198 -0.92 -38.72 6.08
CA SER A 198 -1.58 -39.69 5.19
C SER A 198 -2.46 -38.99 4.17
N VAL A 199 -3.30 -38.05 4.61
CA VAL A 199 -4.17 -37.24 3.75
C VAL A 199 -3.39 -36.50 2.67
N ALA A 200 -2.27 -35.86 3.03
CA ALA A 200 -1.43 -35.13 2.07
C ALA A 200 -0.79 -36.06 1.03
N GLU A 201 -0.37 -37.25 1.45
CA GLU A 201 0.24 -38.26 0.57
C GLU A 201 -0.80 -38.87 -0.39
N SER A 202 -1.97 -39.22 0.12
CA SER A 202 -3.04 -39.85 -0.67
C SER A 202 -3.74 -38.87 -1.61
N ALA A 203 -4.00 -37.63 -1.18
CA ALA A 203 -4.68 -36.63 -2.00
C ALA A 203 -3.70 -35.81 -2.87
N GLY A 204 -2.39 -35.97 -2.70
CA GLY A 204 -1.39 -35.27 -3.51
C GLY A 204 -1.33 -33.76 -3.27
N VAL A 205 -1.78 -33.27 -2.11
CA VAL A 205 -1.77 -31.84 -1.76
C VAL A 205 -0.91 -31.55 -0.52
N PRO A 206 -0.29 -30.36 -0.41
CA PRO A 206 0.43 -29.98 0.80
C PRO A 206 -0.45 -30.04 2.06
N ARG A 207 0.15 -30.38 3.21
CA ARG A 207 -0.58 -30.45 4.50
C ARG A 207 -1.30 -29.15 4.87
N SER A 208 -0.71 -28.00 4.51
CA SER A 208 -1.31 -26.68 4.71
C SER A 208 -2.60 -26.53 3.89
N THR A 209 -2.57 -26.94 2.62
CA THR A 209 -3.76 -26.97 1.75
C THR A 209 -4.81 -27.92 2.29
N ALA A 210 -4.43 -29.13 2.70
CA ALA A 210 -5.36 -30.11 3.27
C ALA A 210 -6.08 -29.60 4.53
N ARG A 211 -5.36 -28.90 5.41
CA ARG A 211 -5.95 -28.25 6.60
C ARG A 211 -6.90 -27.13 6.21
N SER A 212 -6.47 -26.24 5.32
CA SER A 212 -7.26 -25.10 4.84
C SER A 212 -8.58 -25.53 4.19
N VAL A 213 -8.55 -26.63 3.42
CA VAL A 213 -9.73 -27.26 2.83
C VAL A 213 -10.67 -27.79 3.92
N HIS A 214 -10.14 -28.55 4.89
CA HIS A 214 -10.95 -29.13 5.96
C HIS A 214 -11.56 -28.07 6.91
N GLU A 215 -10.87 -26.96 7.17
CA GLU A 215 -11.41 -25.83 7.92
C GLU A 215 -12.67 -25.25 7.26
N ARG A 216 -12.73 -25.29 5.92
CA ARG A 216 -13.86 -24.81 5.10
C ARG A 216 -14.77 -25.94 4.62
N ARG A 217 -14.72 -27.13 5.24
CA ARG A 217 -15.42 -28.35 4.76
C ARG A 217 -16.91 -28.14 4.47
N GLU A 218 -17.60 -27.37 5.31
CA GLU A 218 -19.04 -27.11 5.16
C GLU A 218 -19.35 -26.39 3.84
N ARG A 219 -18.47 -25.47 3.40
CA ARG A 219 -18.61 -24.81 2.10
C ARG A 219 -18.44 -25.80 0.95
N TYR A 220 -17.40 -26.63 0.98
CA TYR A 220 -17.17 -27.65 -0.07
C TYR A 220 -18.31 -28.66 -0.16
N LEU A 221 -18.87 -29.08 0.97
CA LEU A 221 -20.02 -30.00 1.00
C LEU A 221 -21.28 -29.32 0.44
N SER A 222 -21.54 -28.05 0.79
CA SER A 222 -22.64 -27.27 0.22
C SER A 222 -22.53 -27.12 -1.31
N GLU A 223 -21.34 -26.88 -1.85
CA GLU A 223 -21.09 -26.80 -3.30
C GLU A 223 -21.20 -28.16 -4.00
N ALA A 224 -20.98 -29.26 -3.27
CA ALA A 224 -21.20 -30.61 -3.78
C ALA A 224 -22.69 -30.95 -3.87
N GLU A 225 -23.50 -30.52 -2.89
CA GLU A 225 -24.94 -30.76 -2.83
C GLU A 225 -25.73 -29.91 -3.83
N THR A 226 -25.28 -28.68 -4.12
CA THR A 226 -25.94 -27.77 -5.07
C THR A 226 -25.87 -28.25 -6.53
N ALA A 227 -25.15 -29.36 -6.80
CA ALA A 227 -24.96 -29.95 -8.12
C ALA A 227 -25.88 -31.16 -8.43
N ILE A 228 -26.85 -31.46 -7.56
CA ILE A 228 -27.91 -32.48 -7.75
C ILE A 228 -29.23 -31.79 -8.09
#